data_AF-A0A9D4LW65-F1
#
_entry.id   AF-A0A9D4LW65-F1
#
_cell.length_a   1.000
_cell.length_b   1.000
_cell.length_c   1.000
_cell.angle_alpha   90.00
_cell.angle_beta   90.00
_cell.angle_gamma   90.00
#
_symmetry.space_group_name_H-M   'P 1'
#
loop_
_entity.id
_entity.type
_entity.pdbx_description
1 polymer ?
#
loop_
_entity_poly.entity_id
_entity_poly.type
_entity_poly.pdbx_seq_one_letter_code
_entity_poly.pdbx_strand_id
1 'polypeptide(L)'
;MGVLSVHNGVICLEDDINSSAFPGEITVLRSLSRRSYHGHCRLLLERRGTTILRQVNDAFCDDGYGRELLSSDLYVNIWSNIDLNEGEVRHERAGPSNPATAIGLLHFDSVYALRYYCPNILSKWAARPRHWPPPEAVQRVVSLGAILTPVGFKGSEYQHVEWRVCFNDGEMELISNLNDTQTKVYVLLKMIKNDVLHPRKKEVSSYTLKNIVLWMAENNPQASFHKKSILQWLHEALVALRVALITLELPYYMIPERNLMATSGLDREQQRTWISTITDMLNEGPKMILRLPKIRKALIAHPEPFRWYSGRRIELELLQLVHLHRVAIRMVENVEVDHTDAILQALTRRRNEVMTDVCVRMRMEGSQVINAGAIFLRIMM
;
A
#
# COMPACT_ATOMS: atom_id res chain seq x y z
N MET A 1 15.60 -4.36 9.97
CA MET A 1 14.79 -5.60 9.85
C MET A 1 13.69 -5.53 10.90
N GLY A 2 12.41 -5.66 10.53
CA GLY A 2 11.32 -5.56 11.51
C GLY A 2 11.08 -6.92 12.17
N VAL A 3 11.05 -6.97 13.51
CA VAL A 3 10.67 -8.19 14.25
C VAL A 3 9.28 -7.97 14.83
N LEU A 4 8.35 -8.84 14.46
CA LEU A 4 6.99 -8.82 14.99
C LEU A 4 6.84 -9.97 15.99
N SER A 5 6.65 -9.62 17.26
CA SER A 5 6.38 -10.59 18.32
C SER A 5 4.89 -10.60 18.62
N VAL A 6 4.27 -11.78 18.57
CA VAL A 6 2.83 -11.95 18.81
C VAL A 6 2.59 -12.82 20.04
N HIS A 7 1.79 -12.32 20.99
CA HIS A 7 1.49 -13.04 22.24
C HIS A 7 0.37 -14.06 22.06
N ASN A 8 0.62 -15.30 22.50
CA ASN A 8 -0.32 -16.41 22.34
C ASN A 8 -1.26 -16.62 23.54
N GLY A 9 -1.02 -15.99 24.69
CA GLY A 9 -1.89 -16.05 25.88
C GLY A 9 -3.10 -15.09 25.84
N VAL A 10 -3.24 -14.34 24.75
CA VAL A 10 -4.31 -13.35 24.54
C VAL A 10 -4.84 -13.47 23.13
N ILE A 11 -6.15 -13.47 22.97
CA ILE A 11 -6.83 -13.36 21.68
C ILE A 11 -7.74 -12.14 21.66
N CYS A 12 -7.63 -11.33 20.61
CA CYS A 12 -8.53 -10.22 20.36
C CYS A 12 -9.59 -10.66 19.35
N LEU A 13 -10.86 -10.44 19.66
CA LEU A 13 -12.01 -10.83 18.86
C LEU A 13 -12.74 -9.61 18.33
N GLU A 14 -13.15 -9.66 17.07
CA GLU A 14 -14.06 -8.68 16.48
C GLU A 14 -15.41 -8.64 17.24
N ASP A 15 -16.09 -7.49 17.24
CA ASP A 15 -17.23 -7.15 18.11
C ASP A 15 -18.29 -8.25 18.22
N ASP A 16 -18.67 -8.90 17.11
CA ASP A 16 -19.79 -9.87 17.07
C ASP A 16 -19.39 -11.35 17.18
N ILE A 17 -18.11 -11.65 17.45
CA ILE A 17 -17.62 -13.04 17.46
C ILE A 17 -17.85 -13.73 18.81
N ASN A 18 -18.45 -14.93 18.81
CA ASN A 18 -18.62 -15.68 20.05
C ASN A 18 -17.26 -16.13 20.64
N SER A 19 -17.03 -15.83 21.92
CA SER A 19 -15.81 -16.17 22.66
C SER A 19 -15.82 -17.58 23.26
N SER A 20 -16.95 -18.29 23.23
CA SER A 20 -17.10 -19.62 23.84
C SER A 20 -16.26 -20.71 23.18
N ALA A 21 -15.82 -20.48 21.93
CA ALA A 21 -14.97 -21.41 21.19
C ALA A 21 -13.50 -21.41 21.67
N PHE A 22 -13.10 -20.43 22.49
CA PHE A 22 -11.72 -20.28 22.95
C PHE A 22 -11.54 -20.84 24.36
N PRO A 23 -10.44 -21.57 24.65
CA PRO A 23 -10.15 -22.11 25.98
C PRO A 23 -10.25 -21.06 27.09
N GLY A 24 -10.72 -21.47 28.27
CA GLY A 24 -10.86 -20.59 29.44
C GLY A 24 -9.54 -20.03 29.95
N GLU A 25 -8.42 -20.72 29.69
CA GLU A 25 -7.06 -20.31 30.07
C GLU A 25 -6.54 -19.10 29.28
N ILE A 26 -7.13 -18.81 28.12
CA ILE A 26 -6.74 -17.70 27.25
C ILE A 26 -7.54 -16.44 27.62
N THR A 27 -6.85 -15.31 27.74
CA THR A 27 -7.50 -14.00 27.90
C THR A 27 -8.17 -13.58 26.60
N VAL A 28 -9.43 -13.20 26.70
CA VAL A 28 -10.24 -12.74 25.57
C VAL A 28 -10.47 -11.24 25.68
N LEU A 29 -10.07 -10.52 24.63
CA LEU A 29 -10.32 -9.09 24.46
C LEU A 29 -11.35 -8.87 23.35
N ARG A 30 -12.37 -8.09 23.64
CA ARG A 30 -13.40 -7.66 22.72
C ARG A 30 -12.98 -6.36 22.04
N SER A 31 -12.91 -6.38 20.72
CA SER A 31 -12.78 -5.16 19.93
C SER A 31 -14.02 -4.30 20.08
N LEU A 32 -13.84 -2.98 20.18
CA LEU A 32 -14.89 -1.97 20.13
C LEU A 32 -14.74 -1.15 18.84
N SER A 33 -14.68 -1.84 17.70
CA SER A 33 -14.32 -1.25 16.40
C SER A 33 -15.38 -0.29 15.85
N ARG A 34 -16.67 -0.53 16.10
CA ARG A 34 -17.77 0.34 15.64
C ARG A 34 -17.77 1.73 16.27
N ARG A 35 -17.02 1.93 17.34
CA ARG A 35 -16.89 3.20 18.09
C ARG A 35 -15.47 3.76 18.01
N SER A 36 -14.73 3.41 16.97
CA SER A 36 -13.35 3.81 16.73
C SER A 36 -13.17 4.24 15.27
N TYR A 37 -12.09 4.97 15.01
CA TYR A 37 -11.69 5.32 13.65
C TYR A 37 -11.45 4.08 12.80
N HIS A 38 -11.75 4.14 11.50
CA HIS A 38 -11.58 2.99 10.61
C HIS A 38 -10.17 2.38 10.66
N GLY A 39 -10.12 1.06 10.85
CA GLY A 39 -8.89 0.29 11.04
C GLY A 39 -8.19 0.51 12.39
N HIS A 40 -8.88 1.11 13.36
CA HIS A 40 -8.49 1.16 14.76
C HIS A 40 -9.61 0.60 15.64
N CYS A 41 -9.28 0.17 16.85
CA CYS A 41 -10.23 -0.32 17.84
C CYS A 41 -9.72 -0.10 19.26
N ARG A 42 -10.62 -0.04 20.22
CA ARG A 42 -10.29 -0.24 21.65
C ARG A 42 -10.49 -1.71 22.02
N LEU A 43 -9.76 -2.17 23.01
CA LEU A 43 -9.79 -3.57 23.45
C LEU A 43 -10.34 -3.67 24.87
N LEU A 44 -11.56 -4.15 24.99
CA LEU A 44 -12.26 -4.38 26.25
C LEU A 44 -11.96 -5.78 26.77
N LEU A 45 -11.62 -5.89 28.06
CA LEU A 45 -11.49 -7.18 28.70
C LEU A 45 -12.86 -7.84 28.85
N GLU A 46 -13.04 -8.98 28.19
CA GLU A 46 -14.24 -9.79 28.34
C GLU A 46 -14.03 -10.94 29.32
N ARG A 47 -12.87 -11.59 29.22
CA ARG A 47 -12.50 -12.70 30.09
C ARG A 47 -11.00 -12.69 30.34
N ARG A 48 -10.60 -12.69 31.60
CA ARG A 48 -9.20 -12.84 32.00
C ARG A 48 -8.87 -14.33 32.13
N GLY A 49 -7.92 -14.80 31.33
CA GLY A 49 -7.40 -16.16 31.38
C GLY A 49 -6.20 -16.27 32.32
N THR A 50 -5.79 -17.50 32.61
CA THR A 50 -4.67 -17.82 33.50
C THR A 50 -3.30 -17.76 32.82
N THR A 51 -3.25 -17.85 31.48
CA THR A 51 -2.00 -17.84 30.70
C THR A 51 -1.53 -16.43 30.31
N ILE A 52 -2.22 -15.39 30.78
CA ILE A 52 -1.86 -14.00 30.47
C ILE A 52 -0.49 -13.67 31.05
N LEU A 53 0.37 -13.09 30.21
CA LEU A 53 1.65 -12.58 30.68
C LEU A 53 1.43 -11.37 31.58
N ARG A 54 2.20 -11.31 32.67
CA ARG A 54 2.18 -10.19 33.63
C ARG A 54 2.28 -8.84 32.92
N GLN A 55 3.14 -8.71 31.92
CA GLN A 55 3.33 -7.46 31.17
C GLN A 55 2.08 -7.01 30.41
N VAL A 56 1.28 -7.95 29.91
CA VAL A 56 -0.01 -7.62 29.31
C VAL A 56 -1.05 -7.32 30.38
N ASN A 57 -1.02 -8.06 31.48
CA ASN A 57 -1.88 -7.86 32.64
C ASN A 57 -1.70 -6.48 33.30
N ASP A 58 -0.48 -5.97 33.32
CA ASP A 58 -0.12 -4.67 33.90
C ASP A 58 -0.49 -3.49 32.97
N ALA A 59 -0.90 -3.77 31.73
CA ALA A 59 -1.28 -2.76 30.74
C ALA A 59 -2.78 -2.43 30.70
N PHE A 60 -3.60 -3.03 31.58
CA PHE A 60 -5.03 -2.71 31.67
C PHE A 60 -5.25 -1.42 32.46
N CYS A 61 -6.26 -0.65 32.06
CA CYS A 61 -6.74 0.52 32.78
C CYS A 61 -8.28 0.54 32.81
N ASP A 62 -8.86 1.24 33.79
CA ASP A 62 -10.31 1.44 33.86
C ASP A 62 -10.79 2.44 32.80
N ASP A 63 -11.98 2.22 32.25
CA ASP A 63 -12.59 3.09 31.24
C ASP A 63 -13.45 4.22 31.80
N GLY A 64 -13.47 4.39 33.12
CA GLY A 64 -14.30 5.33 33.86
C GLY A 64 -15.69 4.79 34.21
N TYR A 65 -16.04 3.59 33.73
CA TYR A 65 -17.34 2.94 33.96
C TYR A 65 -17.18 1.57 34.64
N GLY A 66 -16.02 1.29 35.26
CA GLY A 66 -15.75 0.02 35.94
C GLY A 66 -15.40 -1.13 35.00
N ARG A 67 -15.08 -0.84 33.73
CA ARG A 67 -14.63 -1.85 32.75
C ARG A 67 -13.16 -1.67 32.43
N GLU A 68 -12.48 -2.77 32.18
CA GLU A 68 -11.05 -2.74 31.89
C GLU A 68 -10.77 -2.70 30.38
N LEU A 69 -10.01 -1.71 29.94
CA LEU A 69 -9.46 -1.59 28.59
C LEU A 69 -7.97 -1.92 28.60
N LEU A 70 -7.48 -2.55 27.54
CA LEU A 70 -6.04 -2.70 27.34
C LEU A 70 -5.47 -1.41 26.74
N SER A 71 -4.70 -0.66 27.53
CA SER A 71 -4.07 0.57 27.06
C SER A 71 -2.90 0.28 26.13
N SER A 72 -2.94 0.85 24.92
CA SER A 72 -1.83 0.78 23.97
C SER A 72 -0.59 1.46 24.52
N ASP A 73 -0.76 2.59 25.22
CA ASP A 73 0.35 3.38 25.75
C ASP A 73 1.03 2.69 26.94
N LEU A 74 0.26 2.18 27.90
CA LEU A 74 0.81 1.38 29.01
C LEU A 74 1.51 0.14 28.47
N TYR A 75 0.87 -0.58 27.55
CA TYR A 75 1.44 -1.75 26.89
C TYR A 75 2.80 -1.42 26.28
N VAL A 76 2.84 -0.39 25.44
CA VAL A 76 4.06 0.07 24.79
C VAL A 76 5.13 0.43 25.83
N ASN A 77 4.80 1.18 26.86
CA ASN A 77 5.74 1.56 27.92
C ASN A 77 6.32 0.34 28.64
N ILE A 78 5.49 -0.63 29.01
CA ILE A 78 5.92 -1.87 29.66
C ILE A 78 6.89 -2.65 28.76
N TRP A 79 6.52 -2.92 27.51
CA TRP A 79 7.37 -3.66 26.57
C TRP A 79 8.63 -2.90 26.15
N SER A 80 8.65 -1.58 26.32
CA SER A 80 9.86 -0.77 26.15
C SER A 80 10.81 -0.89 27.33
N ASN A 81 10.33 -1.27 28.50
CA ASN A 81 11.13 -1.36 29.73
C ASN A 81 11.63 -2.77 30.02
N ILE A 82 11.30 -3.77 29.20
CA ILE A 82 11.88 -5.10 29.29
C ILE A 82 13.32 -5.05 28.75
N ASP A 83 14.26 -5.60 29.52
CA ASP A 83 15.70 -5.48 29.30
C ASP A 83 16.13 -5.91 27.89
N LEU A 84 17.02 -5.10 27.31
CA LEU A 84 17.76 -5.44 26.10
C LEU A 84 18.73 -6.58 26.42
N ASN A 85 19.07 -7.38 25.41
CA ASN A 85 20.24 -8.25 25.51
C ASN A 85 21.50 -7.39 25.68
N GLU A 86 22.51 -7.92 26.37
CA GLU A 86 23.83 -7.27 26.46
C GLU A 86 24.34 -6.96 25.04
N GLY A 87 24.57 -5.67 24.76
CA GLY A 87 25.11 -5.21 23.48
C GLY A 87 24.11 -4.60 22.49
N GLU A 88 22.92 -4.19 22.92
CA GLU A 88 22.01 -3.40 22.09
C GLU A 88 21.91 -1.94 22.55
N VAL A 89 21.91 -1.00 21.60
CA VAL A 89 21.72 0.45 21.84
C VAL A 89 20.36 0.89 21.32
N ARG A 90 19.53 1.48 22.20
CA ARG A 90 18.21 2.03 21.87
C ARG A 90 18.30 3.39 21.17
N HIS A 91 17.34 3.65 20.30
CA HIS A 91 17.14 4.96 19.65
C HIS A 91 15.85 5.62 20.11
N GLU A 92 15.76 6.94 19.89
CA GLU A 92 14.53 7.71 20.13
C GLU A 92 13.36 7.15 19.31
N ARG A 93 12.23 6.93 19.97
CA ARG A 93 11.06 6.29 19.38
C ARG A 93 10.24 7.28 18.56
N ALA A 94 9.86 6.88 17.35
CA ALA A 94 9.00 7.65 16.44
C ALA A 94 7.78 6.84 15.93
N GLY A 95 7.27 5.87 16.70
CA GLY A 95 6.16 4.97 16.32
C GLY A 95 6.00 3.76 17.26
N PRO A 96 5.27 2.69 16.87
CA PRO A 96 5.06 1.49 17.72
C PRO A 96 6.30 0.62 17.89
N SER A 97 7.34 0.85 17.10
CA SER A 97 8.55 0.04 17.15
C SER A 97 9.44 0.46 18.33
N ASN A 98 10.18 -0.51 18.82
CA ASN A 98 11.38 -0.35 19.62
C ASN A 98 12.59 -0.41 18.67
N PRO A 99 13.10 0.74 18.18
CA PRO A 99 14.29 0.75 17.35
C PRO A 99 15.52 0.46 18.22
N ALA A 100 16.31 -0.53 17.81
CA ALA A 100 17.57 -0.89 18.46
C ALA A 100 18.65 -1.23 17.43
N THR A 101 19.90 -1.05 17.84
CA THR A 101 21.09 -1.47 17.10
C THR A 101 21.84 -2.49 17.94
N ALA A 102 22.04 -3.70 17.42
CA ALA A 102 23.00 -4.65 18.01
C ALA A 102 24.43 -4.20 17.69
N ILE A 103 25.37 -4.44 18.62
CA ILE A 103 26.82 -4.23 18.38
C ILE A 103 27.21 -4.96 17.08
N GLY A 104 27.39 -4.18 15.99
CA GLY A 104 27.71 -4.71 14.66
C GLY A 104 26.85 -4.25 13.46
N LEU A 105 26.27 -3.03 13.47
CA LEU A 105 25.65 -2.32 12.31
C LEU A 105 24.22 -2.72 11.89
N LEU A 106 23.55 -3.68 12.53
CA LEU A 106 22.18 -4.07 12.17
C LEU A 106 21.13 -3.25 12.95
N HIS A 107 20.33 -2.46 12.23
CA HIS A 107 19.14 -1.79 12.78
C HIS A 107 17.92 -2.71 12.70
N PHE A 108 17.25 -2.90 13.83
CA PHE A 108 15.98 -3.61 13.91
C PHE A 108 14.91 -2.79 14.63
N ASP A 109 13.68 -2.97 14.16
CA ASP A 109 12.47 -2.36 14.71
C ASP A 109 11.60 -3.48 15.26
N SER A 110 11.48 -3.58 16.58
CA SER A 110 10.65 -4.60 17.22
C SER A 110 9.27 -4.04 17.55
N VAL A 111 8.20 -4.66 17.07
CA VAL A 111 6.82 -4.30 17.42
C VAL A 111 6.19 -5.47 18.15
N TYR A 112 5.68 -5.21 19.36
CA TYR A 112 4.89 -6.17 20.12
C TYR A 112 3.42 -6.00 19.75
N ALA A 113 2.80 -7.07 19.26
CA ALA A 113 1.44 -7.05 18.74
C ALA A 113 0.60 -8.18 19.32
N LEU A 114 -0.71 -8.07 19.13
CA LEU A 114 -1.68 -9.09 19.56
C LEU A 114 -2.34 -9.74 18.34
N ARG A 115 -2.63 -11.05 18.40
CA ARG A 115 -3.44 -11.70 17.36
C ARG A 115 -4.85 -11.11 17.37
N TYR A 116 -5.38 -10.87 16.18
CA TYR A 116 -6.74 -10.37 16.00
C TYR A 116 -7.54 -11.26 15.06
N TYR A 117 -8.56 -11.87 15.63
CA TYR A 117 -9.51 -12.70 14.91
C TYR A 117 -10.66 -11.83 14.40
N CYS A 118 -10.58 -11.47 13.11
CA CYS A 118 -11.50 -10.56 12.43
C CYS A 118 -12.05 -11.15 11.11
N PRO A 119 -12.81 -12.26 11.20
CA PRO A 119 -13.30 -12.94 10.02
C PRO A 119 -14.23 -12.06 9.16
N ASN A 120 -14.93 -11.06 9.73
CA ASN A 120 -15.82 -10.22 8.92
C ASN A 120 -15.02 -9.24 8.06
N ILE A 121 -13.97 -8.60 8.62
CA ILE A 121 -13.06 -7.74 7.84
C ILE A 121 -12.42 -8.54 6.70
N LEU A 122 -11.87 -9.71 7.01
CA LEU A 122 -11.19 -10.56 6.03
C LEU A 122 -12.16 -11.11 4.98
N SER A 123 -13.38 -11.50 5.36
CA SER A 123 -14.38 -11.99 4.41
C SER A 123 -14.87 -10.88 3.49
N LYS A 124 -15.09 -9.67 4.01
CA LYS A 124 -15.44 -8.50 3.21
C LYS A 124 -14.33 -8.18 2.20
N TRP A 125 -13.07 -8.22 2.64
CA TRP A 125 -11.93 -8.07 1.75
C TRP A 125 -11.85 -9.20 0.72
N ALA A 126 -12.07 -10.45 1.12
CA ALA A 126 -12.01 -11.64 0.28
C ALA A 126 -13.05 -11.61 -0.86
N ALA A 127 -14.25 -11.13 -0.56
CA ALA A 127 -15.41 -11.11 -1.45
C ALA A 127 -15.37 -10.03 -2.55
N ARG A 128 -14.33 -9.17 -2.59
CA ARG A 128 -14.23 -8.14 -3.63
C ARG A 128 -14.14 -8.76 -5.04
N PRO A 129 -14.85 -8.23 -6.05
CA PRO A 129 -14.73 -8.70 -7.42
C PRO A 129 -13.36 -8.28 -7.99
N ARG A 130 -12.52 -9.27 -8.33
CA ARG A 130 -11.16 -9.02 -8.83
C ARG A 130 -10.59 -10.20 -9.62
N HIS A 131 -9.56 -9.89 -10.40
CA HIS A 131 -8.74 -10.87 -11.12
C HIS A 131 -7.35 -11.05 -10.52
N TRP A 132 -6.94 -10.14 -9.65
CA TRP A 132 -5.69 -10.19 -8.90
C TRP A 132 -5.97 -9.78 -7.44
N PRO A 133 -5.31 -10.40 -6.46
CA PRO A 133 -4.37 -11.52 -6.60
C PRO A 133 -5.09 -12.84 -6.98
N PRO A 134 -4.36 -13.92 -7.34
CA PRO A 134 -4.96 -15.22 -7.59
C PRO A 134 -5.77 -15.73 -6.39
N PRO A 135 -6.82 -16.55 -6.59
CA PRO A 135 -7.66 -17.06 -5.51
C PRO A 135 -6.88 -17.74 -4.36
N GLU A 136 -5.79 -18.45 -4.67
CA GLU A 136 -4.95 -19.11 -3.67
C GLU A 136 -4.26 -18.09 -2.77
N ALA A 137 -3.81 -16.96 -3.32
CA ALA A 137 -3.23 -15.87 -2.55
C ALA A 137 -4.30 -15.17 -1.69
N VAL A 138 -5.53 -15.01 -2.19
CA VAL A 138 -6.66 -14.51 -1.38
C VAL A 138 -6.90 -15.41 -0.17
N GLN A 139 -6.96 -16.73 -0.38
CA GLN A 139 -7.14 -17.70 0.71
C GLN A 139 -5.98 -17.66 1.71
N ARG A 140 -4.73 -17.56 1.23
CA ARG A 140 -3.56 -17.41 2.11
C ARG A 140 -3.65 -16.15 2.96
N VAL A 141 -3.96 -15.00 2.37
CA VAL A 141 -4.14 -13.73 3.10
C VAL A 141 -5.19 -13.87 4.21
N VAL A 142 -6.34 -14.50 3.91
CA VAL A 142 -7.38 -14.75 4.92
C VAL A 142 -6.89 -15.65 6.04
N SER A 143 -6.16 -16.73 5.71
CA SER A 143 -5.63 -17.69 6.68
C SER A 143 -4.57 -17.11 7.62
N LEU A 144 -3.80 -16.12 7.16
CA LEU A 144 -2.75 -15.46 7.94
C LEU A 144 -3.32 -14.55 9.03
N GLY A 145 -4.58 -14.12 8.89
CA GLY A 145 -5.28 -13.32 9.87
C GLY A 145 -4.78 -11.87 9.98
N ALA A 146 -5.15 -11.22 11.08
CA ALA A 146 -4.72 -9.87 11.40
C ALA A 146 -3.97 -9.82 12.73
N ILE A 147 -3.31 -8.68 12.94
CA ILE A 147 -2.69 -8.33 14.20
C ILE A 147 -3.12 -6.93 14.62
N LEU A 148 -2.98 -6.65 15.91
CA LEU A 148 -3.18 -5.35 16.49
C LEU A 148 -1.86 -4.81 16.99
N THR A 149 -1.48 -3.64 16.46
CA THR A 149 -0.30 -2.89 16.93
C THR A 149 -0.74 -1.77 17.87
N PRO A 150 0.02 -1.48 18.93
CA PRO A 150 -0.35 -0.47 19.93
C PRO A 150 -0.05 0.94 19.40
N VAL A 151 -0.88 1.38 18.46
CA VAL A 151 -0.84 2.72 17.86
C VAL A 151 -2.25 3.26 17.84
N GLY A 152 -2.50 4.29 18.63
CA GLY A 152 -3.76 5.02 18.58
C GLY A 152 -3.90 5.88 17.34
N PHE A 153 -5.14 6.23 17.01
CA PHE A 153 -5.41 7.16 15.93
C PHE A 153 -4.99 8.57 16.36
N LYS A 154 -4.15 9.23 15.55
CA LYS A 154 -3.60 10.54 15.89
C LYS A 154 -4.71 11.58 16.04
N GLY A 155 -4.77 12.21 17.21
CA GLY A 155 -5.79 13.23 17.53
C GLY A 155 -7.11 12.66 18.05
N SER A 156 -7.21 11.34 18.23
CA SER A 156 -8.34 10.73 18.95
C SER A 156 -8.26 11.07 20.44
N GLU A 157 -9.41 11.32 21.06
CA GLU A 157 -9.52 11.43 22.53
C GLU A 157 -9.07 10.13 23.23
N TYR A 158 -9.27 8.99 22.57
CA TYR A 158 -8.93 7.67 23.07
C TYR A 158 -7.59 7.14 22.55
N GLN A 159 -6.74 8.01 21.98
CA GLN A 159 -5.49 7.59 21.33
C GLN A 159 -4.61 6.67 22.23
N HIS A 160 -4.63 6.86 23.55
CA HIS A 160 -3.82 6.11 24.52
C HIS A 160 -4.31 4.67 24.81
N VAL A 161 -5.51 4.31 24.34
CA VAL A 161 -6.14 2.98 24.49
C VAL A 161 -6.56 2.38 23.14
N GLU A 162 -6.19 3.02 22.04
CA GLU A 162 -6.52 2.58 20.69
C GLU A 162 -5.41 1.73 20.10
N TRP A 163 -5.84 0.69 19.41
CA TRP A 163 -5.00 -0.27 18.71
C TRP A 163 -5.28 -0.21 17.23
N ARG A 164 -4.25 -0.34 16.41
CA ARG A 164 -4.36 -0.30 14.96
C ARG A 164 -4.35 -1.70 14.37
N VAL A 165 -5.35 -1.98 13.55
CA VAL A 165 -5.46 -3.21 12.77
C VAL A 165 -4.44 -3.20 11.65
N CYS A 166 -3.63 -4.26 11.59
CA CYS A 166 -2.60 -4.45 10.59
C CYS A 166 -2.67 -5.88 10.02
N PHE A 167 -2.28 -6.03 8.76
CA PHE A 167 -2.28 -7.31 8.04
C PHE A 167 -0.88 -7.62 7.50
N ASN A 168 0.16 -7.45 8.31
CA ASN A 168 1.56 -7.51 7.85
C ASN A 168 1.87 -8.75 7.02
N ASP A 169 1.52 -9.94 7.51
CA ASP A 169 1.78 -11.20 6.80
C ASP A 169 0.95 -11.29 5.50
N GLY A 170 -0.32 -10.93 5.54
CA GLY A 170 -1.18 -10.87 4.35
C GLY A 170 -0.68 -9.85 3.31
N GLU A 171 -0.18 -8.70 3.75
CA GLU A 171 0.43 -7.71 2.86
C GLU A 171 1.72 -8.23 2.23
N MET A 172 2.52 -9.02 2.94
CA MET A 172 3.70 -9.66 2.36
C MET A 172 3.32 -10.68 1.30
N GLU A 173 2.28 -11.48 1.54
CA GLU A 173 1.70 -12.37 0.53
C GLU A 173 1.20 -11.60 -0.70
N LEU A 174 0.55 -10.46 -0.52
CA LEU A 174 0.10 -9.64 -1.65
C LEU A 174 1.28 -9.11 -2.48
N ILE A 175 2.35 -8.69 -1.82
CA ILE A 175 3.54 -8.17 -2.51
C ILE A 175 4.30 -9.27 -3.24
N SER A 176 4.36 -10.49 -2.70
CA SER A 176 4.99 -11.63 -3.38
C SER A 176 4.24 -12.06 -4.64
N ASN A 177 2.95 -11.71 -4.76
CA ASN A 177 2.12 -11.99 -5.93
C ASN A 177 2.11 -10.85 -6.97
N LEU A 178 2.84 -9.76 -6.75
CA LEU A 178 3.04 -8.74 -7.78
C LEU A 178 3.94 -9.29 -8.90
N ASN A 179 3.59 -9.01 -10.15
CA ASN A 179 4.47 -9.34 -11.27
C ASN A 179 5.65 -8.35 -11.38
N ASP A 180 6.60 -8.68 -12.24
CA ASP A 180 7.81 -7.88 -12.49
C ASP A 180 7.52 -6.40 -12.79
N THR A 181 6.49 -6.12 -13.60
CA THR A 181 6.15 -4.76 -14.03
C THR A 181 5.62 -3.96 -12.86
N GLN A 182 4.69 -4.52 -12.08
CA GLN A 182 4.12 -3.88 -10.88
C GLN A 182 5.19 -3.64 -9.82
N THR A 183 6.07 -4.62 -9.58
CA THR A 183 7.19 -4.50 -8.64
C THR A 183 8.14 -3.37 -9.06
N LYS A 184 8.47 -3.27 -10.35
CA LYS A 184 9.31 -2.18 -10.88
C LYS A 184 8.63 -0.82 -10.72
N VAL A 185 7.32 -0.72 -10.97
CA VAL A 185 6.56 0.52 -10.72
C VAL A 185 6.64 0.92 -9.25
N TYR A 186 6.47 -0.03 -8.32
CA TYR A 186 6.60 0.25 -6.89
C TYR A 186 8.00 0.77 -6.52
N VAL A 187 9.06 0.14 -7.04
CA VAL A 187 10.45 0.59 -6.83
C VAL A 187 10.65 2.00 -7.38
N LEU A 188 10.16 2.28 -8.60
CA LEU A 188 10.27 3.60 -9.21
C LEU A 188 9.53 4.67 -8.40
N LEU A 189 8.33 4.38 -7.89
CA LEU A 189 7.62 5.29 -6.98
C LEU A 189 8.43 5.59 -5.71
N LYS A 190 9.07 4.58 -5.10
CA LYS A 190 9.96 4.79 -3.94
C LYS A 190 11.14 5.70 -4.30
N MET A 191 11.74 5.50 -5.48
CA MET A 191 12.83 6.34 -5.96
C MET A 191 12.36 7.78 -6.20
N ILE A 192 11.20 7.99 -6.83
CA ILE A 192 10.63 9.33 -7.04
C ILE A 192 10.39 10.01 -5.69
N LYS A 193 9.79 9.30 -4.73
CA LYS A 193 9.57 9.85 -3.40
C LYS A 193 10.88 10.33 -2.78
N ASN A 194 11.90 9.48 -2.75
CA ASN A 194 13.14 9.79 -2.03
C ASN A 194 14.04 10.77 -2.78
N ASP A 195 14.19 10.61 -4.10
CA ASP A 195 15.19 11.30 -4.91
C ASP A 195 14.65 12.55 -5.61
N VAL A 196 13.31 12.71 -5.68
CA VAL A 196 12.66 13.85 -6.36
C VAL A 196 11.80 14.64 -5.40
N LEU A 197 10.94 13.97 -4.64
CA LEU A 197 10.00 14.65 -3.73
C LEU A 197 10.63 15.07 -2.40
N HIS A 198 11.72 14.43 -1.98
CA HIS A 198 12.51 14.80 -0.79
C HIS A 198 11.65 15.01 0.47
N PRO A 199 11.03 13.95 1.04
CA PRO A 199 10.24 14.07 2.27
C PRO A 199 11.07 14.66 3.41
N ARG A 200 10.46 15.56 4.19
CA ARG A 200 11.11 16.24 5.33
C ARG A 200 11.11 15.37 6.58
N LYS A 201 10.09 14.52 6.75
CA LYS A 201 9.87 13.58 7.85
C LYS A 201 9.38 12.24 7.27
N LYS A 202 8.34 11.66 7.87
CA LYS A 202 7.70 10.41 7.44
C LYS A 202 6.49 10.65 6.53
N GLU A 203 6.47 11.75 5.77
CA GLU A 203 5.36 12.05 4.87
C GLU A 203 5.24 10.98 3.77
N VAL A 204 4.01 10.53 3.51
CA VAL A 204 3.68 9.54 2.47
C VAL A 204 4.68 8.38 2.48
N SER A 205 4.51 7.49 3.44
CA SER A 205 5.41 6.35 3.63
C SER A 205 5.49 5.42 2.39
N SER A 206 6.50 4.55 2.34
CA SER A 206 6.54 3.45 1.35
C SER A 206 5.28 2.58 1.42
N TYR A 207 4.66 2.51 2.59
CA TYR A 207 3.37 1.85 2.80
C TYR A 207 2.22 2.53 2.06
N THR A 208 2.20 3.86 1.96
CA THR A 208 1.23 4.61 1.15
C THR A 208 1.40 4.27 -0.34
N LEU A 209 2.64 4.30 -0.85
CA LEU A 209 2.94 3.97 -2.25
C LEU A 209 2.61 2.51 -2.59
N LYS A 210 2.87 1.59 -1.66
CA LYS A 210 2.52 0.18 -1.78
C LYS A 210 1.02 0.00 -2.07
N ASN A 211 0.18 0.73 -1.34
CA ASN A 211 -1.28 0.65 -1.51
C ASN A 211 -1.75 1.14 -2.88
N ILE A 212 -1.12 2.16 -3.45
CA ILE A 212 -1.40 2.59 -4.84
C ILE A 212 -1.17 1.41 -5.81
N VAL A 213 -0.03 0.72 -5.69
CA VAL A 213 0.30 -0.40 -6.59
C VAL A 213 -0.64 -1.59 -6.39
N LEU A 214 -1.03 -1.90 -5.15
CA LEU A 214 -2.01 -2.96 -4.87
C LEU A 214 -3.38 -2.65 -5.51
N TRP A 215 -3.88 -1.43 -5.38
CA TRP A 215 -5.13 -1.01 -6.03
C TRP A 215 -5.03 -1.05 -7.56
N MET A 216 -3.90 -0.61 -8.12
CA MET A 216 -3.68 -0.70 -9.56
C MET A 216 -3.66 -2.14 -10.06
N ALA A 217 -3.02 -3.04 -9.31
CA ALA A 217 -2.98 -4.46 -9.63
C ALA A 217 -4.37 -5.11 -9.59
N GLU A 218 -5.19 -4.79 -8.58
CA GLU A 218 -6.57 -5.31 -8.48
C GLU A 218 -7.48 -4.80 -9.61
N ASN A 219 -7.36 -3.51 -9.94
CA ASN A 219 -8.29 -2.81 -10.85
C ASN A 219 -7.98 -2.94 -12.34
N ASN A 220 -6.86 -3.57 -12.72
CA ASN A 220 -6.42 -3.65 -14.11
C ASN A 220 -6.11 -5.08 -14.55
N PRO A 221 -6.35 -5.45 -15.82
CA PRO A 221 -6.04 -6.79 -16.33
C PRO A 221 -4.55 -7.11 -16.20
N GLN A 222 -4.20 -8.26 -15.62
CA GLN A 222 -2.78 -8.62 -15.40
C GLN A 222 -1.94 -8.64 -16.69
N ALA A 223 -2.55 -9.01 -17.83
CA ALA A 223 -1.91 -9.02 -19.14
C ALA A 223 -1.39 -7.64 -19.61
N SER A 224 -1.93 -6.55 -19.06
CA SER A 224 -1.52 -5.18 -19.39
C SER A 224 -0.23 -4.75 -18.68
N PHE A 225 0.19 -5.48 -17.64
CA PHE A 225 1.43 -5.24 -16.89
C PHE A 225 2.62 -5.99 -17.49
N HIS A 226 3.10 -5.55 -18.64
CA HIS A 226 4.25 -6.14 -19.32
C HIS A 226 5.46 -5.20 -19.38
N LYS A 227 6.65 -5.72 -19.69
CA LYS A 227 7.92 -4.97 -19.67
C LYS A 227 7.87 -3.63 -20.43
N LYS A 228 7.14 -3.57 -21.55
CA LYS A 228 7.01 -2.35 -22.38
C LYS A 228 6.04 -1.28 -21.81
N SER A 229 5.24 -1.60 -20.80
CA SER A 229 4.25 -0.68 -20.20
C SER A 229 4.68 -0.12 -18.85
N ILE A 230 5.91 -0.39 -18.38
CA ILE A 230 6.41 0.08 -17.08
C ILE A 230 6.21 1.60 -16.92
N LEU A 231 6.55 2.39 -17.94
CA LEU A 231 6.47 3.85 -17.85
C LEU A 231 5.05 4.39 -17.95
N GLN A 232 4.18 3.70 -18.71
CA GLN A 232 2.75 3.96 -18.70
C GLN A 232 2.19 3.72 -17.29
N TRP A 233 2.52 2.60 -16.66
CA TRP A 233 2.06 2.30 -15.31
C TRP A 233 2.69 3.20 -14.24
N LEU A 234 3.93 3.65 -14.43
CA LEU A 234 4.52 4.67 -13.58
C LEU A 234 3.74 5.99 -13.68
N HIS A 235 3.38 6.41 -14.89
CA HIS A 235 2.54 7.58 -15.12
C HIS A 235 1.20 7.45 -14.39
N GLU A 236 0.47 6.34 -14.59
CA GLU A 236 -0.81 6.09 -13.89
C GLU A 236 -0.66 6.10 -12.36
N ALA A 237 0.43 5.53 -11.84
CA ALA A 237 0.69 5.53 -10.41
C ALA A 237 0.98 6.94 -9.85
N LEU A 238 1.65 7.80 -10.63
CA LEU A 238 1.87 9.20 -10.28
C LEU A 238 0.59 10.03 -10.37
N VAL A 239 -0.29 9.73 -11.32
CA VAL A 239 -1.64 10.31 -11.36
C VAL A 239 -2.41 9.94 -10.11
N ALA A 240 -2.43 8.65 -9.73
CA ALA A 240 -3.09 8.18 -8.50
C ALA A 240 -2.50 8.84 -7.25
N LEU A 241 -1.17 8.97 -7.16
CA LEU A 241 -0.52 9.68 -6.05
C LEU A 241 -0.91 11.16 -6.02
N ARG A 242 -0.95 11.84 -7.17
CA ARG A 242 -1.38 13.25 -7.26
C ARG A 242 -2.83 13.42 -6.83
N VAL A 243 -3.72 12.52 -7.26
CA VAL A 243 -5.14 12.53 -6.84
C VAL A 243 -5.24 12.36 -5.33
N ALA A 244 -4.51 11.40 -4.74
CA ALA A 244 -4.48 11.20 -3.30
C ALA A 244 -3.95 12.42 -2.54
N LEU A 245 -2.96 13.12 -3.10
CA LEU A 245 -2.45 14.37 -2.53
C LEU A 245 -3.48 15.49 -2.61
N ILE A 246 -4.20 15.65 -3.72
CA ILE A 246 -5.21 16.72 -3.90
C ILE A 246 -6.42 16.48 -3.00
N THR A 247 -6.95 15.26 -3.02
CA THR A 247 -8.16 14.88 -2.27
C THR A 247 -7.89 14.66 -0.79
N LEU A 248 -6.62 14.48 -0.41
CA LEU A 248 -6.22 13.98 0.91
C LEU A 248 -6.87 12.62 1.22
N GLU A 249 -7.07 11.79 0.20
CA GLU A 249 -7.69 10.47 0.33
C GLU A 249 -6.88 9.39 -0.38
N LEU A 250 -6.55 8.31 0.35
CA LEU A 250 -6.10 7.06 -0.23
C LEU A 250 -6.64 5.90 0.60
N PRO A 251 -7.63 5.14 0.10
CA PRO A 251 -8.14 3.96 0.77
C PRO A 251 -7.04 2.95 1.08
N TYR A 252 -7.01 2.44 2.31
CA TYR A 252 -6.15 1.33 2.66
C TYR A 252 -6.65 0.05 1.96
N TYR A 253 -5.75 -0.68 1.31
CA TYR A 253 -6.12 -1.83 0.47
C TYR A 253 -6.85 -2.94 1.23
N MET A 254 -6.50 -3.19 2.50
CA MET A 254 -7.17 -4.23 3.30
C MET A 254 -8.48 -3.74 3.93
N ILE A 255 -8.56 -2.45 4.29
CA ILE A 255 -9.75 -1.82 4.89
C ILE A 255 -10.01 -0.49 4.16
N PRO A 256 -10.78 -0.48 3.05
CA PRO A 256 -10.94 0.70 2.20
C PRO A 256 -11.45 1.94 2.94
N GLU A 257 -12.23 1.76 4.00
CA GLU A 257 -12.76 2.84 4.84
C GLU A 257 -11.66 3.58 5.61
N ARG A 258 -10.48 2.98 5.77
CA ARG A 258 -9.33 3.63 6.42
C ARG A 258 -8.55 4.46 5.40
N ASN A 259 -8.63 5.77 5.54
CA ASN A 259 -7.84 6.71 4.73
C ASN A 259 -6.38 6.81 5.20
N LEU A 260 -5.43 6.47 4.33
CA LEU A 260 -3.98 6.54 4.59
C LEU A 260 -3.41 7.96 4.55
N MET A 261 -4.07 8.90 3.88
CA MET A 261 -3.64 10.29 3.79
C MET A 261 -3.94 11.07 5.07
N ALA A 262 -4.96 10.65 5.84
CA ALA A 262 -5.34 11.27 7.11
C ALA A 262 -4.20 11.27 8.15
N THR A 263 -3.35 10.25 8.13
CA THR A 263 -2.19 10.12 9.04
C THR A 263 -0.85 10.37 8.33
N SER A 264 -0.86 10.97 7.13
CA SER A 264 0.34 11.12 6.31
C SER A 264 1.37 12.08 6.92
N GLY A 265 0.97 12.99 7.81
CA GLY A 265 1.86 14.00 8.39
C GLY A 265 2.32 15.06 7.39
N LEU A 266 1.74 15.07 6.18
CA LEU A 266 2.06 16.01 5.12
C LEU A 266 1.49 17.40 5.45
N ASP A 267 2.37 18.40 5.57
CA ASP A 267 1.94 19.79 5.72
C ASP A 267 1.49 20.38 4.37
N ARG A 268 0.78 21.52 4.42
CA ARG A 268 0.17 22.15 3.24
C ARG A 268 1.21 22.66 2.23
N GLU A 269 2.37 23.11 2.68
CA GLU A 269 3.43 23.64 1.81
C GLU A 269 4.08 22.50 1.04
N GLN A 270 4.43 21.42 1.74
CA GLN A 270 5.00 20.21 1.17
C GLN A 270 4.01 19.54 0.22
N GLN A 271 2.73 19.48 0.59
CA GLN A 271 1.65 18.98 -0.27
C GLN A 271 1.59 19.73 -1.60
N ARG A 272 1.55 21.06 -1.58
CA ARG A 272 1.52 21.90 -2.79
C ARG A 272 2.78 21.67 -3.65
N THR A 273 3.94 21.63 -3.01
CA THR A 273 5.22 21.40 -3.69
C THR A 273 5.24 20.04 -4.39
N TRP A 274 4.75 18.99 -3.73
CA TRP A 274 4.68 17.65 -4.33
C TRP A 274 3.66 17.57 -5.46
N ILE A 275 2.49 18.18 -5.31
CA ILE A 275 1.48 18.24 -6.38
C ILE A 275 2.06 18.95 -7.61
N SER A 276 2.75 20.07 -7.43
CA SER A 276 3.44 20.78 -8.51
C SER A 276 4.49 19.90 -9.17
N THR A 277 5.39 19.32 -8.37
CA THR A 277 6.50 18.50 -8.86
C THR A 277 6.01 17.28 -9.66
N ILE A 278 4.98 16.59 -9.14
CA ILE A 278 4.38 15.44 -9.83
C ILE A 278 3.68 15.89 -11.11
N THR A 279 3.02 17.06 -11.11
CA THR A 279 2.39 17.60 -12.32
C THR A 279 3.41 17.90 -13.41
N ASP A 280 4.55 18.50 -13.06
CA ASP A 280 5.64 18.74 -14.01
C ASP A 280 6.18 17.43 -14.58
N MET A 281 6.37 16.41 -13.73
CA MET A 281 6.79 15.08 -14.17
C MET A 281 5.80 14.44 -15.15
N LEU A 282 4.50 14.53 -14.86
CA LEU A 282 3.46 14.00 -15.75
C LEU A 282 3.48 14.73 -17.10
N ASN A 283 3.67 16.05 -17.10
CA ASN A 283 3.76 16.87 -18.32
C ASN A 283 5.01 16.55 -19.16
N GLU A 284 6.11 16.12 -18.53
CA GLU A 284 7.31 15.66 -19.24
C GLU A 284 7.13 14.30 -19.93
N GLY A 285 6.08 13.56 -19.58
CA GLY A 285 5.83 12.21 -20.07
C GLY A 285 7.02 11.30 -19.75
N PRO A 286 7.46 10.43 -20.68
CA PRO A 286 8.52 9.47 -20.39
C PRO A 286 9.88 10.08 -19.98
N LYS A 287 10.14 11.35 -20.33
CA LYS A 287 11.36 12.05 -19.92
C LYS A 287 11.46 12.22 -18.40
N MET A 288 10.35 12.08 -17.67
CA MET A 288 10.32 12.12 -16.20
C MET A 288 11.33 11.18 -15.56
N ILE A 289 11.65 10.05 -16.22
CA ILE A 289 12.60 9.06 -15.70
C ILE A 289 14.02 9.62 -15.57
N LEU A 290 14.36 10.66 -16.34
CA LEU A 290 15.65 11.34 -16.28
C LEU A 290 15.79 12.21 -15.03
N ARG A 291 14.69 12.51 -14.32
CA ARG A 291 14.75 13.16 -13.01
C ARG A 291 15.32 12.26 -11.92
N LEU A 292 15.33 10.94 -12.12
CA LEU A 292 15.89 9.98 -11.17
C LEU A 292 17.42 9.91 -11.34
N PRO A 293 18.23 10.37 -10.36
CA PRO A 293 19.68 10.49 -10.52
C PRO A 293 20.35 9.14 -10.81
N LYS A 294 19.87 8.06 -10.18
CA LYS A 294 20.39 6.70 -10.40
C LYS A 294 20.17 6.23 -11.84
N ILE A 295 18.99 6.50 -12.40
CA ILE A 295 18.67 6.11 -13.79
C ILE A 295 19.42 7.01 -14.76
N ARG A 296 19.42 8.32 -14.54
CA ARG A 296 20.19 9.27 -15.36
C ARG A 296 21.67 8.88 -15.46
N LYS A 297 22.30 8.54 -14.33
CA LYS A 297 23.70 8.08 -14.30
C LYS A 297 23.90 6.76 -15.05
N ALA A 298 23.01 5.78 -14.85
CA ALA A 298 23.06 4.51 -15.56
C ALA A 298 22.92 4.68 -17.08
N LEU A 299 22.08 5.62 -17.53
CA LEU A 299 21.88 5.94 -18.95
C LEU A 299 23.09 6.61 -19.59
N ILE A 300 23.80 7.46 -18.84
CA ILE A 300 25.06 8.07 -19.30
C ILE A 300 26.17 7.00 -19.42
N ALA A 301 26.21 6.04 -18.50
CA ALA A 301 27.20 4.96 -18.50
C ALA A 301 26.91 3.88 -19.58
N HIS A 302 25.67 3.72 -20.01
CA HIS A 302 25.24 2.73 -21.00
C HIS A 302 24.28 3.38 -22.03
N PRO A 303 24.82 4.10 -23.04
CA PRO A 303 24.01 4.87 -24.00
C PRO A 303 23.26 4.04 -25.07
N GLU A 304 23.69 2.80 -25.32
CA GLU A 304 23.14 1.92 -26.37
C GLU A 304 21.65 1.50 -26.24
N PRO A 305 21.05 1.29 -25.05
CA PRO A 305 19.70 0.75 -24.96
C PRO A 305 18.59 1.75 -25.30
N PHE A 306 18.85 3.04 -25.60
CA PHE A 306 17.84 4.10 -25.60
C PHE A 306 17.58 4.82 -26.95
N ARG A 307 18.08 4.30 -28.08
CA ARG A 307 17.75 4.83 -29.43
C ARG A 307 16.25 4.86 -29.78
N TRP A 308 15.37 4.25 -28.99
CA TRP A 308 13.92 4.20 -29.22
C TRP A 308 13.12 5.40 -28.68
N TYR A 309 13.74 6.31 -27.92
CA TYR A 309 13.03 7.46 -27.37
C TYR A 309 12.91 8.66 -28.31
N SER A 310 13.65 8.68 -29.42
CA SER A 310 13.75 9.85 -30.30
C SER A 310 12.85 9.81 -31.54
N GLY A 311 11.94 8.84 -31.69
CA GLY A 311 11.16 8.73 -32.92
C GLY A 311 9.76 8.15 -32.75
N ARG A 312 8.76 9.04 -32.70
CA ARG A 312 7.32 8.77 -32.92
C ARG A 312 6.61 7.90 -31.87
N ARG A 313 6.03 8.54 -30.85
CA ARG A 313 4.90 7.96 -30.09
C ARG A 313 4.00 8.97 -29.36
N ILE A 314 3.86 10.18 -29.89
CA ILE A 314 3.06 11.25 -29.27
C ILE A 314 1.54 11.10 -29.56
N GLU A 315 1.13 10.40 -30.62
CA GLU A 315 -0.31 10.35 -30.99
C GLU A 315 -1.13 9.27 -30.27
N LEU A 316 -0.54 8.15 -29.88
CA LEU A 316 -1.25 7.05 -29.17
C LEU A 316 -1.47 7.37 -27.69
N GLU A 317 -0.53 8.06 -27.06
CA GLU A 317 -0.61 8.47 -25.64
C GLU A 317 -1.61 9.62 -25.44
N LEU A 318 -1.73 10.52 -26.43
CA LEU A 318 -2.78 11.55 -26.47
C LEU A 318 -4.19 10.95 -26.67
N LEU A 319 -4.33 9.89 -27.48
CA LEU A 319 -5.62 9.20 -27.67
C LEU A 319 -6.06 8.43 -26.42
N GLN A 320 -5.13 7.87 -25.64
CA GLN A 320 -5.42 7.24 -24.34
C GLN A 320 -5.76 8.28 -23.25
N LEU A 321 -5.11 9.45 -23.26
CA LEU A 321 -5.46 10.56 -22.38
C LEU A 321 -6.87 11.13 -22.66
N VAL A 322 -7.29 11.23 -23.93
CA VAL A 322 -8.67 11.64 -24.28
C VAL A 322 -9.70 10.56 -23.90
N HIS A 323 -9.32 9.27 -23.94
CA HIS A 323 -10.18 8.17 -23.49
C HIS A 323 -10.35 8.17 -21.96
N LEU A 324 -9.27 8.34 -21.20
CA LEU A 324 -9.29 8.41 -19.73
C LEU A 324 -10.01 9.67 -19.22
N HIS A 325 -9.88 10.80 -19.92
CA HIS A 325 -10.63 12.02 -19.61
C HIS A 325 -12.15 11.82 -19.79
N ARG A 326 -12.59 11.02 -20.78
CA ARG A 326 -14.01 10.70 -21.00
C ARG A 326 -14.58 9.69 -19.99
N VAL A 327 -13.77 8.77 -19.46
CA VAL A 327 -14.17 7.86 -18.37
C VAL A 327 -14.34 8.66 -17.07
N ALA A 328 -13.46 9.62 -16.81
CA ALA A 328 -13.57 10.53 -15.66
C ALA A 328 -14.81 11.43 -15.73
N ILE A 329 -15.20 11.92 -16.92
CA ILE A 329 -16.43 12.73 -17.12
C ILE A 329 -17.70 11.87 -16.99
N ARG A 330 -17.71 10.63 -17.51
CA ARG A 330 -18.86 9.69 -17.36
C ARG A 330 -19.15 9.27 -15.93
N MET A 331 -18.16 9.33 -15.05
CA MET A 331 -18.34 9.04 -13.62
C MET A 331 -18.96 10.21 -12.84
N VAL A 332 -19.05 11.41 -13.44
CA VAL A 332 -19.45 12.64 -12.74
C VAL A 332 -20.81 13.19 -13.22
N GLU A 333 -21.24 12.94 -14.47
CA GLU A 333 -22.46 13.59 -14.99
C GLU A 333 -23.39 12.62 -15.73
N ASN A 334 -24.55 12.33 -15.13
CA ASN A 334 -25.72 11.77 -15.82
C ASN A 334 -26.33 12.86 -16.73
N VAL A 335 -25.75 13.09 -17.91
CA VAL A 335 -26.33 14.01 -18.91
C VAL A 335 -26.31 13.34 -20.30
N GLU A 336 -27.50 13.11 -20.86
CA GLU A 336 -27.72 12.76 -22.26
C GLU A 336 -27.58 14.01 -23.13
N VAL A 337 -26.73 14.03 -24.18
CA VAL A 337 -26.98 14.85 -25.38
C VAL A 337 -26.36 14.25 -26.66
N ASP A 338 -27.26 13.76 -27.50
CA ASP A 338 -27.41 13.54 -28.95
C ASP A 338 -26.44 14.16 -30.00
N HIS A 339 -25.22 14.58 -29.68
CA HIS A 339 -24.25 15.10 -30.68
C HIS A 339 -23.03 14.19 -30.89
N THR A 340 -23.07 12.99 -30.30
CA THR A 340 -21.93 12.07 -30.26
C THR A 340 -21.80 11.21 -31.53
N ASP A 341 -22.91 10.94 -32.23
CA ASP A 341 -22.94 9.97 -33.33
C ASP A 341 -22.27 10.46 -34.62
N ALA A 342 -22.39 11.75 -34.96
CA ALA A 342 -21.70 12.31 -36.14
C ALA A 342 -20.17 12.29 -35.98
N ILE A 343 -19.70 12.53 -34.76
CA ILE A 343 -18.26 12.50 -34.42
C ILE A 343 -17.78 11.04 -34.32
N LEU A 344 -18.58 10.12 -33.79
CA LEU A 344 -18.26 8.69 -33.75
C LEU A 344 -18.15 8.10 -35.17
N GLN A 345 -19.03 8.48 -36.10
CA GLN A 345 -18.98 8.05 -37.49
C GLN A 345 -17.74 8.59 -38.21
N ALA A 346 -17.39 9.86 -38.00
CA ALA A 346 -16.18 10.46 -38.56
C ALA A 346 -14.89 9.81 -38.02
N LEU A 347 -14.86 9.47 -36.73
CA LEU A 347 -13.70 8.82 -36.09
C LEU A 347 -13.59 7.34 -36.44
N THR A 348 -14.71 6.63 -36.62
CA THR A 348 -14.73 5.22 -37.05
C THR A 348 -14.24 5.08 -38.49
N ARG A 349 -14.60 6.02 -39.36
CA ARG A 349 -14.10 6.10 -40.74
C ARG A 349 -12.57 6.29 -40.77
N ARG A 350 -12.06 7.22 -39.96
CA ARG A 350 -10.62 7.53 -39.85
C ARG A 350 -9.81 6.42 -39.17
N ARG A 351 -10.40 5.71 -38.20
CA ARG A 351 -9.81 4.50 -37.58
C ARG A 351 -9.67 3.37 -38.59
N ASN A 352 -10.67 3.15 -39.44
CA ASN A 352 -10.64 2.08 -40.44
C ASN A 352 -9.64 2.38 -41.57
N GLU A 353 -9.47 3.66 -41.95
CA GLU A 353 -8.43 4.09 -42.90
C GLU A 353 -7.01 3.84 -42.36
N VAL A 354 -6.75 4.17 -41.09
CA VAL A 354 -5.43 3.95 -40.44
C VAL A 354 -5.15 2.46 -40.20
N MET A 355 -6.15 1.65 -39.84
CA MET A 355 -5.98 0.21 -39.65
C MET A 355 -5.69 -0.53 -40.97
N THR A 356 -6.25 -0.07 -42.08
CA THR A 356 -5.98 -0.63 -43.41
C THR A 356 -4.53 -0.36 -43.83
N ASP A 357 -3.99 0.82 -43.50
CA ASP A 357 -2.60 1.21 -43.81
C ASP A 357 -1.56 0.48 -42.93
N VAL A 358 -1.93 0.11 -41.70
CA VAL A 358 -1.09 -0.69 -40.78
C VAL A 358 -1.07 -2.18 -41.14
N CYS A 359 -2.22 -2.76 -41.54
CA CYS A 359 -2.28 -4.17 -41.96
C CYS A 359 -1.53 -4.43 -43.28
N VAL A 360 -1.48 -3.46 -44.19
CA VAL A 360 -0.69 -3.55 -45.44
C VAL A 360 0.81 -3.53 -45.14
N ARG A 361 1.25 -2.77 -44.12
CA ARG A 361 2.68 -2.69 -43.73
C ARG A 361 3.19 -3.85 -42.86
N MET A 362 2.31 -4.54 -42.12
CA MET A 362 2.71 -5.66 -41.25
C MET A 362 2.85 -7.01 -41.96
N ARG A 363 2.49 -7.14 -43.26
CA ARG A 363 2.68 -8.38 -44.03
C ARG A 363 4.11 -8.61 -44.55
N MET A 364 5.05 -7.69 -44.32
CA MET A 364 6.34 -7.68 -45.05
C MET A 364 7.55 -8.22 -44.28
N GLU A 365 7.55 -8.45 -42.97
CA GLU A 365 8.76 -8.95 -42.29
C GLU A 365 8.45 -9.98 -41.22
N GLY A 366 8.87 -11.22 -41.49
CA GLY A 366 8.74 -12.37 -40.60
C GLY A 366 10.03 -12.74 -39.87
N SER A 367 9.83 -13.60 -38.87
CA SER A 367 10.71 -14.68 -38.39
C SER A 367 11.82 -14.44 -37.33
N GLN A 368 11.60 -15.18 -36.22
CA GLN A 368 12.50 -16.04 -35.40
C GLN A 368 13.51 -15.46 -34.37
N VAL A 369 13.34 -15.75 -33.07
CA VAL A 369 13.99 -16.77 -32.16
C VAL A 369 15.46 -16.39 -31.78
N ILE A 370 15.89 -16.31 -30.52
CA ILE A 370 16.58 -17.37 -29.72
C ILE A 370 16.76 -16.95 -28.22
N ASN A 371 16.75 -17.98 -27.36
CA ASN A 371 16.97 -18.11 -25.91
C ASN A 371 18.29 -17.57 -25.30
N ALA A 372 18.26 -17.35 -23.97
CA ALA A 372 19.13 -17.94 -22.91
C ALA A 372 19.69 -16.95 -21.85
N GLY A 373 19.65 -17.34 -20.56
CA GLY A 373 20.69 -17.00 -19.57
C GLY A 373 20.29 -16.26 -18.27
N ALA A 374 20.18 -17.04 -17.18
CA ALA A 374 20.34 -16.81 -15.72
C ALA A 374 21.20 -15.60 -15.23
N ILE A 375 21.24 -15.08 -13.97
CA ILE A 375 20.61 -15.20 -12.63
C ILE A 375 21.15 -13.96 -11.84
N PHE A 376 20.39 -13.36 -10.90
CA PHE A 376 20.80 -13.14 -9.49
C PHE A 376 19.76 -12.30 -8.72
N LEU A 377 19.14 -12.96 -7.75
CA LEU A 377 18.35 -12.36 -6.68
C LEU A 377 19.25 -11.55 -5.75
N ARG A 378 18.84 -10.31 -5.45
CA ARG A 378 19.15 -9.68 -4.16
C ARG A 378 17.91 -8.95 -3.66
N ILE A 379 17.41 -9.45 -2.53
CA ILE A 379 16.21 -9.04 -1.80
C ILE A 379 16.54 -7.85 -0.87
N MET A 380 15.53 -6.99 -0.63
CA MET A 380 15.40 -5.98 0.44
C MET A 380 16.26 -4.70 0.30
N MET A 381 15.75 -3.46 0.39
CA MET A 381 14.77 -2.84 1.30
C MET A 381 14.00 -1.65 0.67
#